data_AF-A0A520KY57-F1
#
_entry.id   AF-A0A520KY57-F1
#
_cell.length_a   1.000
_cell.length_b   1.000
_cell.length_c   1.000
_cell.angle_alpha   90.00
_cell.angle_beta   90.00
_cell.angle_gamma   90.00
#
_symmetry.space_group_name_H-M   'P 1'
#
loop_
_entity.id
_entity.type
_entity.pdbx_description
1 polymer ?
#
loop_
_entity_poly.entity_id
_entity_poly.type
_entity_poly.pdbx_seq_one_letter_code
_entity_poly.pdbx_strand_id
1 'polypeptide(L)'
;MGKGIAKSVEEIFNGVVVIICHFHFLRALGDRLYKHYYKTFSKDLDKTGIKGKLKELRRKAKGSKTRNPFAREILEELVDILDDVLSSSGEGLGYPFDLSKLRFYERCLEAEKRVDKLVERCIKAWKRVGVAYDVYNVLRRLHESSYRLDDYARILQEREVWFKKARLALRWKNGPIPLSTKVRWSDKQLKAARKGIDAFLEEVMNQKK
;
A
#
# COMPACT_ATOMS: atom_id res chain seq x y z
N MET A 1 -20.04 -16.21 -5.40
CA MET A 1 -21.52 -16.16 -5.52
C MET A 1 -22.09 -16.73 -4.23
N GLY A 2 -23.14 -16.12 -3.66
CA GLY A 2 -23.80 -16.67 -2.48
C GLY A 2 -24.59 -17.94 -2.83
N LYS A 3 -24.82 -18.83 -1.86
CA LYS A 3 -25.53 -20.11 -2.09
C LYS A 3 -26.93 -19.91 -2.68
N GLY A 4 -27.67 -18.92 -2.21
CA GLY A 4 -29.01 -18.60 -2.72
C GLY A 4 -29.00 -18.18 -4.19
N ILE A 5 -28.10 -17.26 -4.56
CA ILE A 5 -27.95 -16.83 -5.97
C ILE A 5 -27.54 -18.00 -6.85
N ALA A 6 -26.60 -18.84 -6.38
CA ALA A 6 -26.18 -20.02 -7.14
C ALA A 6 -27.36 -20.96 -7.44
N LYS A 7 -28.16 -21.26 -6.42
CA LYS A 7 -29.34 -22.12 -6.54
C LYS A 7 -30.40 -21.51 -7.46
N SER A 8 -30.70 -20.21 -7.31
CA SER A 8 -31.65 -19.53 -8.20
C SER A 8 -31.17 -19.48 -9.65
N VAL A 9 -29.86 -19.33 -9.89
CA VAL A 9 -29.31 -19.36 -11.25
C VAL A 9 -29.40 -20.75 -11.85
N GLU A 10 -29.10 -21.81 -11.09
CA GLU A 10 -29.26 -23.20 -11.53
C GLU A 10 -30.72 -23.53 -11.85
N GLU A 11 -31.67 -23.08 -11.02
CA GLU A 11 -33.09 -23.36 -11.18
C GLU A 11 -33.74 -22.58 -12.34
N ILE A 12 -33.41 -21.28 -12.48
CA ILE A 12 -34.09 -20.38 -13.43
C ILE A 12 -33.36 -20.28 -14.77
N PHE A 13 -32.03 -20.35 -14.79
CA PHE A 13 -31.19 -20.12 -15.96
C PHE A 13 -30.43 -21.39 -16.36
N ASN A 14 -31.15 -22.49 -16.55
CA ASN A 14 -30.56 -23.75 -17.00
C ASN A 14 -29.84 -23.58 -18.35
N GLY A 15 -28.60 -24.06 -18.44
CA GLY A 15 -27.76 -23.95 -19.64
C GLY A 15 -27.02 -22.62 -19.81
N VAL A 16 -27.15 -21.66 -18.89
CA VAL A 16 -26.41 -20.38 -18.96
C VAL A 16 -25.03 -20.49 -18.32
N VAL A 17 -24.00 -20.01 -19.03
CA VAL A 17 -22.63 -19.95 -18.51
C VAL A 17 -22.51 -18.85 -17.45
N VAL A 18 -22.18 -19.26 -16.22
CA VAL A 18 -21.95 -18.33 -15.11
C VAL A 18 -20.48 -17.90 -15.10
N ILE A 19 -20.24 -16.63 -15.38
CA ILE A 19 -18.89 -16.04 -15.40
C ILE A 19 -18.60 -15.38 -14.04
N ILE A 20 -17.47 -15.71 -13.43
CA ILE A 20 -17.02 -15.06 -12.19
C ILE A 20 -16.38 -13.72 -12.53
N CYS A 21 -16.88 -12.64 -11.92
CA CYS A 21 -16.25 -11.34 -12.02
C CYS A 21 -14.85 -11.35 -11.38
N HIS A 22 -13.81 -11.06 -12.17
CA HIS A 22 -12.42 -11.02 -11.71
C HIS A 22 -12.22 -10.04 -10.54
N PHE A 23 -12.97 -8.93 -10.48
CA PHE A 23 -12.93 -8.01 -9.35
C PHE A 23 -13.34 -8.68 -8.03
N HIS A 24 -14.48 -9.37 -8.01
CA HIS A 24 -14.96 -10.05 -6.81
C HIS A 24 -14.05 -11.22 -6.41
N PHE A 25 -13.51 -11.93 -7.41
CA PHE A 25 -12.49 -12.95 -7.15
C PHE A 25 -11.25 -12.35 -6.48
N LEU A 26 -10.68 -11.28 -7.06
CA LEU A 26 -9.51 -10.60 -6.50
C LEU A 26 -9.80 -10.05 -5.11
N ARG A 27 -10.97 -9.44 -4.89
CA ARG A 27 -11.37 -8.97 -3.57
C ARG A 27 -11.37 -10.11 -2.54
N ALA A 28 -11.96 -11.26 -2.87
CA ALA A 28 -11.96 -12.43 -1.99
C ALA A 28 -10.56 -13.02 -1.78
N LEU A 29 -9.71 -13.02 -2.81
CA LEU A 29 -8.31 -13.44 -2.69
C LEU A 29 -7.52 -12.50 -1.77
N GLY A 30 -7.68 -11.20 -1.93
CA GLY A 30 -7.05 -10.18 -1.08
C GLY A 30 -7.48 -10.30 0.38
N ASP A 31 -8.76 -10.59 0.65
CA ASP A 31 -9.23 -10.90 2.01
C ASP A 31 -8.48 -12.11 2.60
N ARG A 32 -8.34 -13.19 1.83
CA ARG A 32 -7.60 -14.38 2.27
C ARG A 32 -6.12 -14.11 2.53
N LEU A 33 -5.50 -13.28 1.69
CA LEU A 33 -4.09 -12.93 1.82
C LEU A 33 -3.84 -11.95 2.97
N TYR A 34 -4.68 -10.93 3.15
CA TYR A 34 -4.32 -9.78 3.98
C TYR A 34 -5.13 -9.60 5.25
N LYS A 35 -6.38 -10.04 5.30
CA LYS A 35 -7.37 -9.49 6.24
C LYS A 35 -6.90 -9.49 7.69
N HIS A 36 -6.33 -10.61 8.14
CA HIS A 36 -5.82 -10.73 9.49
C HIS A 36 -4.63 -9.77 9.73
N TYR A 37 -3.59 -9.87 8.90
CA TYR A 37 -2.35 -9.10 9.06
C TYR A 37 -2.56 -7.59 8.86
N TYR A 38 -3.31 -7.21 7.82
CA TYR A 38 -3.55 -5.80 7.50
C TYR A 38 -4.39 -5.12 8.56
N LYS A 39 -5.39 -5.81 9.13
CA LYS A 39 -6.21 -5.26 10.23
C LYS A 39 -5.36 -5.00 11.48
N THR A 40 -4.56 -5.99 11.87
CA THR A 40 -3.70 -5.89 13.06
C THR A 40 -2.64 -4.82 12.87
N PHE A 41 -1.90 -4.88 11.76
CA PHE A 41 -0.92 -3.88 11.36
C PHE A 41 -1.50 -2.46 11.34
N SER A 42 -2.66 -2.26 10.71
CA SER A 42 -3.29 -0.94 10.63
C SER A 42 -3.67 -0.41 12.01
N LYS A 43 -4.20 -1.28 12.88
CA LYS A 43 -4.56 -0.92 14.26
C LYS A 43 -3.32 -0.53 15.06
N ASP A 44 -2.25 -1.30 14.96
CA ASP A 44 -1.03 -1.06 15.73
C ASP A 44 -0.29 0.18 15.23
N LEU A 45 -0.25 0.40 13.91
CA LEU A 45 0.26 1.63 13.32
C LEU A 45 -0.54 2.85 13.77
N ASP A 46 -1.87 2.74 13.86
CA ASP A 46 -2.72 3.85 14.33
C ASP A 46 -2.51 4.18 15.81
N LYS A 47 -2.26 3.16 16.66
CA LYS A 47 -1.95 3.37 18.09
C LYS A 47 -0.67 4.18 18.31
N THR A 48 0.29 4.14 17.38
CA THR A 48 1.51 4.98 17.48
C THR A 48 1.19 6.48 17.49
N GLY A 49 0.04 6.88 16.92
CA GLY A 49 -0.35 8.26 16.70
C GLY A 49 0.58 9.02 15.74
N ILE A 50 1.46 8.31 15.02
CA ILE A 50 2.56 8.93 14.26
C ILE A 50 2.07 9.91 13.20
N LYS A 51 0.99 9.57 12.49
CA LYS A 51 0.41 10.44 11.45
C LYS A 51 -0.01 11.81 12.01
N GLY A 52 -0.56 11.84 13.21
CA GLY A 52 -0.93 13.08 13.90
C GLY A 52 0.30 13.92 14.26
N LYS A 53 1.30 13.27 14.87
CA LYS A 53 2.58 13.90 15.25
C LYS A 53 3.30 14.48 14.04
N LEU A 54 3.38 13.75 12.93
CA LEU A 54 4.03 14.25 11.70
C LEU A 54 3.28 15.43 11.09
N LYS A 55 1.93 15.47 11.13
CA LYS A 55 1.16 16.64 10.69
C LYS A 55 1.45 17.87 11.54
N GLU A 56 1.54 17.70 12.86
CA GLU A 56 1.87 18.78 13.79
C GLU A 56 3.28 19.31 13.52
N LEU A 57 4.26 18.42 13.39
CA LEU A 57 5.65 18.78 13.11
C LEU A 57 5.80 19.45 11.75
N ARG A 58 5.05 19.03 10.73
CA ARG A 58 4.98 19.71 9.42
C ARG A 58 4.50 21.14 9.57
N ARG A 59 3.42 21.37 10.34
CA ARG A 59 2.91 22.73 10.60
C ARG A 59 3.95 23.57 11.35
N LYS A 60 4.63 22.99 12.34
CA LYS A 60 5.72 23.64 13.08
C LYS A 60 6.89 24.02 12.17
N ALA A 61 7.30 23.12 11.27
CA ALA A 61 8.35 23.39 10.29
C ALA A 61 7.97 24.54 9.35
N LYS A 62 6.77 24.50 8.74
CA LYS A 62 6.27 25.57 7.86
C LYS A 62 6.14 26.93 8.57
N GLY A 63 5.78 26.93 9.85
CA GLY A 63 5.63 28.14 10.66
C GLY A 63 6.94 28.69 11.24
N SER A 64 8.06 27.96 11.12
CA SER A 64 9.33 28.36 11.73
C SER A 64 9.96 29.50 10.94
N LYS A 65 10.19 30.64 11.60
CA LYS A 65 10.91 31.79 11.03
C LYS A 65 12.36 31.77 11.50
N THR A 66 13.30 31.77 10.57
CA THR A 66 14.74 31.85 10.87
C THR A 66 15.43 32.79 9.89
N ARG A 67 16.40 33.57 10.38
CA ARG A 67 17.28 34.41 9.54
C ARG A 67 18.53 33.65 9.09
N ASN A 68 18.77 32.46 9.62
CA ASN A 68 19.93 31.65 9.29
C ASN A 68 19.65 30.86 7.99
N PRO A 69 20.44 31.05 6.92
CA PRO A 69 20.21 30.40 5.62
C PRO A 69 20.24 28.87 5.69
N PHE A 70 21.19 28.30 6.45
CA PHE A 70 21.32 26.86 6.64
C PHE A 70 20.08 26.27 7.33
N ALA A 71 19.62 26.90 8.42
CA ALA A 71 18.43 26.43 9.13
C ALA A 71 17.17 26.51 8.26
N ARG A 72 17.07 27.52 7.39
CA ARG A 72 15.97 27.66 6.43
C ARG A 72 15.99 26.51 5.41
N GLU A 73 17.15 26.22 4.83
CA GLU A 73 17.32 25.11 3.88
C GLU A 73 16.90 23.77 4.48
N ILE A 74 17.35 23.47 5.71
CA ILE A 74 16.97 22.24 6.43
C ILE A 74 15.45 22.18 6.66
N LEU A 75 14.82 23.31 6.99
CA LEU A 75 13.36 23.37 7.22
C LEU A 75 12.56 23.16 5.94
N GLU A 76 13.01 23.73 4.82
CA GLU A 76 12.39 23.57 3.50
C GLU A 76 12.46 22.09 3.06
N GLU A 77 13.64 21.48 3.12
CA GLU A 77 13.79 20.06 2.77
C GLU A 77 13.02 19.13 3.73
N LEU A 78 12.98 19.45 5.03
CA LEU A 78 12.17 18.72 6.00
C LEU A 78 10.68 18.79 5.68
N VAL A 79 10.20 19.95 5.25
CA VAL A 79 8.82 20.14 4.82
C VAL A 79 8.50 19.26 3.61
N ASP A 80 9.39 19.21 2.62
CA ASP A 80 9.21 18.37 1.43
C ASP A 80 9.16 16.89 1.78
N ILE A 81 10.02 16.43 2.71
CA ILE A 81 9.98 15.06 3.24
C ILE A 81 8.62 14.79 3.91
N LEU A 82 8.13 15.70 4.75
CA LEU A 82 6.87 15.51 5.46
C LEU A 82 5.66 15.58 4.54
N ASP A 83 5.72 16.39 3.48
CA ASP A 83 4.70 16.46 2.44
C ASP A 83 4.62 15.14 1.65
N ASP A 84 5.76 14.56 1.29
CA ASP A 84 5.86 13.24 0.66
C ASP A 84 5.28 12.13 1.56
N VAL A 85 5.69 12.06 2.83
CA VAL A 85 5.18 11.05 3.78
C VAL A 85 3.66 11.10 3.93
N LEU A 86 3.11 12.32 4.07
CA LEU A 86 1.69 12.54 4.34
C LEU A 86 0.82 12.47 3.08
N SER A 87 1.43 12.37 1.89
CA SER A 87 0.72 12.17 0.63
C SER A 87 -0.11 10.89 0.62
N SER A 88 -1.15 10.87 -0.21
CA SER A 88 -1.91 9.65 -0.52
C SER A 88 -1.25 8.86 -1.65
N SER A 89 -1.39 7.54 -1.64
CA SER A 89 -0.90 6.64 -2.68
C SER A 89 -1.94 5.56 -2.99
N GLY A 90 -1.97 5.06 -4.23
CA GLY A 90 -2.84 3.97 -4.67
C GLY A 90 -3.74 4.35 -5.84
N GLU A 91 -4.55 3.41 -6.29
CA GLU A 91 -5.48 3.59 -7.42
C GLU A 91 -6.87 4.12 -7.00
N GLY A 92 -7.09 4.31 -5.69
CA GLY A 92 -8.39 4.75 -5.15
C GLY A 92 -9.43 3.63 -5.08
N LEU A 93 -9.01 2.38 -5.23
CA LEU A 93 -9.85 1.19 -5.14
C LEU A 93 -10.06 0.74 -3.70
N GLY A 94 -9.19 1.18 -2.80
CA GLY A 94 -9.22 0.80 -1.39
C GLY A 94 -8.82 -0.65 -1.16
N TYR A 95 -8.98 -1.10 0.07
CA TYR A 95 -8.65 -2.47 0.45
C TYR A 95 -9.54 -3.48 -0.29
N PRO A 96 -8.99 -4.59 -0.84
CA PRO A 96 -7.61 -5.07 -0.72
C PRO A 96 -6.67 -4.66 -1.88
N PHE A 97 -7.14 -3.85 -2.82
CA PHE A 97 -6.35 -3.43 -3.98
C PHE A 97 -5.30 -2.37 -3.63
N ASP A 98 -5.58 -1.56 -2.61
CA ASP A 98 -4.67 -0.58 -2.04
C ASP A 98 -4.40 -0.88 -0.55
N LEU A 99 -3.15 -1.16 -0.22
CA LEU A 99 -2.67 -1.33 1.17
C LEU A 99 -2.17 0.02 1.72
N SER A 100 -3.04 1.03 1.76
CA SER A 100 -2.67 2.42 2.05
C SER A 100 -1.91 2.64 3.36
N LYS A 101 -2.21 1.85 4.41
CA LYS A 101 -1.49 1.90 5.69
C LYS A 101 -0.06 1.37 5.58
N LEU A 102 0.13 0.28 4.81
CA LEU A 102 1.46 -0.25 4.52
C LEU A 102 2.29 0.76 3.73
N ARG A 103 1.68 1.40 2.72
CA ARG A 103 2.35 2.45 1.94
C ARG A 103 2.77 3.65 2.77
N PHE A 104 1.91 4.07 3.70
CA PHE A 104 2.25 5.14 4.65
C PHE A 104 3.43 4.75 5.55
N TYR A 105 3.45 3.50 6.06
CA TYR A 105 4.55 2.98 6.85
C TYR A 105 5.87 2.96 6.08
N GLU A 106 5.87 2.43 4.85
CA GLU A 106 7.06 2.40 3.97
C GLU A 106 7.62 3.80 3.72
N ARG A 107 6.75 4.80 3.50
CA ARG A 107 7.17 6.20 3.38
C ARG A 107 7.77 6.74 4.67
N CYS A 108 7.26 6.35 5.84
CA CYS A 108 7.86 6.75 7.11
C CYS A 108 9.30 6.20 7.25
N LEU A 109 9.52 4.94 6.87
CA LEU A 109 10.87 4.33 6.89
C LEU A 109 11.84 5.03 5.93
N GLU A 110 11.37 5.43 4.75
CA GLU A 110 12.21 6.18 3.81
C GLU A 110 12.48 7.61 4.28
N ALA A 111 11.48 8.26 4.86
CA ALA A 111 11.65 9.57 5.46
C ALA A 111 12.61 9.57 6.64
N GLU A 112 12.64 8.50 7.43
CA GLU A 112 13.60 8.37 8.53
C GLU A 112 15.04 8.48 8.01
N LYS A 113 15.38 7.75 6.95
CA LYS A 113 16.71 7.82 6.31
C LYS A 113 17.02 9.22 5.78
N ARG A 114 16.05 9.89 5.18
CA ARG A 114 16.21 11.25 4.65
C ARG A 114 16.42 12.26 5.77
N VAL A 115 15.66 12.16 6.85
CA VAL A 115 15.76 13.03 8.03
C VAL A 115 17.04 12.77 8.81
N ASP A 116 17.52 11.53 8.89
CA ASP A 116 18.81 11.18 9.50
C ASP A 116 19.95 11.97 8.83
N LYS A 117 19.97 12.04 7.49
CA LYS A 117 20.93 12.86 6.74
C LYS A 117 20.80 14.36 7.04
N LEU A 118 19.59 14.88 7.24
CA LEU A 118 19.38 16.27 7.67
C LEU A 118 19.96 16.53 9.06
N VAL A 119 19.76 15.59 9.99
CA VAL A 119 20.30 15.66 11.34
C VAL A 119 21.82 15.60 11.31
N GLU A 120 22.42 14.71 10.51
CA GLU A 120 23.88 14.66 10.33
C GLU A 120 24.45 15.99 9.82
N ARG A 121 23.80 16.63 8.84
CA ARG A 121 24.19 17.96 8.34
C ARG A 121 24.12 19.00 9.45
N CYS A 122 23.08 18.97 10.28
CA CYS A 122 22.94 19.86 11.44
C CYS A 122 24.10 19.68 12.44
N ILE A 123 24.50 18.44 12.71
CA ILE A 123 25.63 18.11 13.58
C ILE A 123 26.94 18.66 12.99
N LYS A 124 27.22 18.36 11.72
CA LYS A 124 28.44 18.81 11.03
C LYS A 124 28.55 20.34 10.99
N ALA A 125 27.43 21.04 10.84
CA ALA A 125 27.37 22.50 10.86
C ALA A 125 27.39 23.11 12.27
N TRP A 126 27.37 22.30 13.34
CA TRP A 126 27.18 22.76 14.72
C TRP A 126 25.95 23.65 14.88
N LYS A 127 24.87 23.35 14.15
CA LYS A 127 23.61 24.09 14.16
C LYS A 127 22.43 23.17 14.41
N ARG A 128 21.73 23.40 15.52
CA ARG A 128 20.55 22.61 15.89
C ARG A 128 19.29 23.17 15.23
N VAL A 129 18.64 22.36 14.39
CA VAL A 129 17.28 22.61 13.89
C VAL A 129 16.30 21.70 14.63
N GLY A 130 15.72 22.20 15.72
CA GLY A 130 14.97 21.37 16.68
C GLY A 130 13.86 20.50 16.06
N VAL A 131 13.12 21.04 15.09
CA VAL A 131 12.02 20.29 14.43
C VAL A 131 12.54 19.07 13.66
N ALA A 132 13.74 19.13 13.08
CA ALA A 132 14.33 17.99 12.38
C ALA A 132 14.61 16.82 13.35
N TYR A 133 15.13 17.13 14.54
CA TYR A 133 15.34 16.13 15.60
C TYR A 133 14.01 15.60 16.15
N ASP A 134 13.00 16.45 16.31
CA ASP A 134 11.66 16.02 16.75
C ASP A 134 11.07 15.01 15.75
N VAL A 135 11.18 15.28 14.45
CA VAL A 135 10.72 14.37 13.38
C VAL A 135 11.51 13.07 13.40
N TYR A 136 12.84 13.15 13.49
CA TYR A 136 13.72 11.99 13.57
C TYR A 136 13.32 11.06 14.71
N ASN A 137 13.17 11.62 15.91
CA ASN A 137 12.77 10.88 17.09
C ASN A 137 11.39 10.26 16.93
N VAL A 138 10.42 10.98 16.34
CA VAL A 138 9.07 10.43 16.09
C VAL A 138 9.09 9.24 15.13
N LEU A 139 9.91 9.30 14.07
CA LEU A 139 10.05 8.22 13.10
C LEU A 139 10.72 6.99 13.72
N ARG A 140 11.79 7.19 14.51
CA ARG A 140 12.49 6.09 15.20
C ARG A 140 11.61 5.27 16.13
N ARG A 141 10.53 5.85 16.67
CA ARG A 141 9.57 5.11 17.51
C ARG A 141 8.85 3.99 16.79
N LEU A 142 8.86 3.97 15.44
CA LEU A 142 8.31 2.86 14.68
C LEU A 142 9.06 1.54 14.93
N HIS A 143 10.33 1.62 15.31
CA HIS A 143 11.17 0.47 15.66
C HIS A 143 10.98 0.00 17.10
N GLU A 144 10.11 0.65 17.89
CA GLU A 144 9.80 0.19 19.24
C GLU A 144 9.17 -1.20 19.19
N SER A 145 9.70 -2.14 19.98
CA SER A 145 9.34 -3.55 19.93
C SER A 145 7.89 -3.87 20.31
N SER A 146 7.14 -2.89 20.80
CA SER A 146 5.78 -3.07 21.30
C SER A 146 4.75 -3.45 20.22
N TYR A 147 5.02 -3.22 18.93
CA TYR A 147 3.99 -3.31 17.89
C TYR A 147 4.26 -4.27 16.71
N ARG A 148 5.37 -5.02 16.71
CA ARG A 148 5.74 -6.00 15.63
C ARG A 148 5.43 -5.51 14.20
N LEU A 149 5.57 -4.21 13.95
CA LEU A 149 5.15 -3.58 12.70
C LEU A 149 5.93 -4.13 11.51
N ASP A 150 7.25 -4.31 11.69
CA ASP A 150 8.13 -4.88 10.67
C ASP A 150 7.74 -6.30 10.26
N ASP A 151 7.42 -7.16 11.23
CA ASP A 151 6.99 -8.53 10.95
C ASP A 151 5.74 -8.55 10.08
N TYR A 152 4.74 -7.75 10.46
CA TYR A 152 3.49 -7.67 9.72
C TYR A 152 3.66 -6.98 8.37
N ALA A 153 4.47 -5.93 8.27
CA ALA A 153 4.79 -5.26 7.02
C ALA A 153 5.44 -6.24 6.04
N ARG A 154 6.44 -7.02 6.49
CA ARG A 154 7.11 -8.03 5.69
C ARG A 154 6.13 -9.10 5.16
N ILE A 155 5.28 -9.64 6.03
CA ILE A 155 4.26 -10.62 5.63
C ILE A 155 3.31 -10.02 4.58
N LEU A 156 2.87 -8.78 4.77
CA LEU A 156 1.99 -8.10 3.83
C LEU A 156 2.68 -7.87 2.48
N GLN A 157 3.94 -7.43 2.46
CA GLN A 157 4.74 -7.23 1.26
C GLN A 157 4.93 -8.54 0.48
N GLU A 158 5.32 -9.62 1.16
CA GLU A 158 5.46 -10.96 0.56
C GLU A 158 4.15 -11.43 -0.08
N ARG A 159 3.02 -11.26 0.61
CA ARG A 159 1.70 -11.64 0.09
C ARG A 159 1.19 -10.71 -1.00
N GLU A 160 1.65 -9.46 -1.03
CA GLU A 160 1.29 -8.50 -2.07
C GLU A 160 1.83 -8.89 -3.45
N VAL A 161 3.02 -9.49 -3.49
CA VAL A 161 3.59 -10.04 -4.72
C VAL A 161 2.60 -11.01 -5.37
N TRP A 162 2.04 -11.94 -4.60
CA TRP A 162 1.11 -12.95 -5.11
C TRP A 162 -0.21 -12.38 -5.61
N PHE A 163 -0.76 -11.38 -4.93
CA PHE A 163 -1.99 -10.73 -5.39
C PHE A 163 -1.75 -9.90 -6.65
N LYS A 164 -0.62 -9.18 -6.75
CA LYS A 164 -0.25 -8.45 -7.96
C LYS A 164 -0.08 -9.40 -9.14
N LYS A 165 0.57 -10.55 -8.93
CA LYS A 165 0.66 -11.62 -9.95
C LYS A 165 -0.72 -12.17 -10.35
N ALA A 166 -1.59 -12.47 -9.39
CA ALA A 166 -2.96 -12.92 -9.68
C ALA A 166 -3.76 -11.86 -10.46
N ARG A 167 -3.66 -10.59 -10.07
CA ARG A 167 -4.30 -9.46 -10.76
C ARG A 167 -3.80 -9.33 -12.20
N LEU A 168 -2.49 -9.47 -12.41
CA LEU A 168 -1.87 -9.43 -13.73
C LEU A 168 -2.30 -10.62 -14.61
N ALA A 169 -2.32 -11.84 -14.05
CA ALA A 169 -2.76 -13.04 -14.76
C ALA A 169 -4.23 -12.93 -15.22
N LEU A 170 -5.08 -12.37 -14.36
CA LEU A 170 -6.49 -12.07 -14.68
C LEU A 170 -6.67 -10.83 -15.56
N ARG A 171 -5.58 -10.12 -15.87
CA ARG A 171 -5.54 -8.85 -16.63
C ARG A 171 -6.55 -7.83 -16.13
N TRP A 172 -6.82 -7.85 -14.83
CA TRP A 172 -7.79 -6.94 -14.25
C TRP A 172 -7.13 -5.56 -14.04
N LYS A 173 -7.73 -4.54 -14.64
CA LYS A 173 -7.34 -3.14 -14.53
C LYS A 173 -8.52 -2.30 -14.06
N ASN A 174 -8.23 -1.22 -13.35
CA ASN A 174 -9.21 -0.19 -13.07
C ASN A 174 -9.66 0.46 -14.39
N GLY A 175 -10.95 0.43 -14.71
CA GLY A 175 -11.48 0.83 -16.00
C GLY A 175 -12.95 0.43 -16.20
N PRO A 176 -13.56 0.80 -17.34
CA PRO A 176 -14.97 0.48 -17.61
C PRO A 176 -15.22 -1.04 -17.48
N ILE A 177 -16.36 -1.35 -16.88
CA ILE A 177 -16.82 -2.65 -16.38
C ILE A 177 -16.42 -3.82 -17.33
N PRO A 178 -15.98 -4.98 -16.80
CA PRO A 178 -15.62 -6.16 -17.61
C PRO A 178 -16.73 -6.71 -18.51
N LEU A 179 -17.98 -6.27 -18.32
CA LEU A 179 -19.16 -6.59 -19.13
C LEU A 179 -19.49 -5.49 -20.15
N SER A 180 -18.55 -4.57 -20.41
CA SER A 180 -18.69 -3.59 -21.47
C SER A 180 -18.83 -4.32 -22.81
N THR A 181 -20.03 -4.28 -23.39
CA THR A 181 -20.28 -4.74 -24.76
C THR A 181 -19.50 -3.94 -25.81
N LYS A 182 -18.92 -2.80 -25.41
CA LYS A 182 -18.12 -1.93 -26.27
C LYS A 182 -16.67 -2.41 -26.46
N VAL A 183 -16.19 -3.33 -25.62
CA VAL A 183 -14.80 -3.81 -25.67
C VAL A 183 -14.79 -5.33 -25.72
N ARG A 184 -14.51 -5.88 -26.90
CA ARG A 184 -14.38 -7.33 -27.12
C ARG A 184 -12.93 -7.68 -27.38
N TRP A 185 -12.42 -8.69 -26.68
CA TRP A 185 -11.07 -9.21 -26.96
C TRP A 185 -11.08 -10.06 -28.23
N SER A 186 -10.00 -9.98 -28.99
CA SER A 186 -9.75 -10.91 -30.10
C SER A 186 -9.36 -12.30 -29.55
N ASP A 187 -9.49 -13.34 -30.38
CA ASP A 187 -9.08 -14.70 -30.01
C ASP A 187 -7.61 -14.78 -29.60
N LYS A 188 -6.75 -13.98 -30.24
CA LYS A 188 -5.34 -13.84 -29.86
C LYS A 188 -5.20 -13.30 -28.43
N GLN A 189 -6.00 -12.29 -28.06
CA GLN A 189 -6.00 -11.73 -26.71
C GLN A 189 -6.55 -12.70 -25.67
N LEU A 190 -7.61 -13.45 -26.01
CA LEU A 190 -8.18 -14.50 -25.15
C LEU A 190 -7.18 -15.64 -24.91
N LYS A 191 -6.53 -16.15 -25.97
CA LYS A 191 -5.50 -17.19 -25.86
C LYS A 191 -4.31 -16.73 -25.02
N ALA A 192 -3.89 -15.48 -25.19
CA ALA A 192 -2.82 -14.90 -24.39
C ALA A 192 -3.21 -14.71 -22.91
N ALA A 193 -4.47 -14.37 -22.62
CA ALA A 193 -4.97 -14.30 -21.24
C ALA A 193 -4.97 -15.69 -20.59
N ARG A 194 -5.46 -16.71 -21.30
CA ARG A 194 -5.45 -18.10 -20.81
C ARG A 194 -4.03 -18.58 -20.50
N LYS A 195 -3.09 -18.40 -21.43
CA LYS A 195 -1.66 -18.75 -21.21
C LYS A 195 -1.07 -18.04 -19.97
N GLY A 196 -1.46 -16.80 -19.71
CA GLY A 196 -1.02 -16.06 -18.52
C GLY A 196 -1.57 -16.66 -17.22
N ILE A 197 -2.82 -17.12 -17.22
CA ILE A 197 -3.41 -17.83 -16.08
C ILE A 197 -2.70 -19.16 -15.86
N ASP A 198 -2.49 -19.95 -16.91
CA ASP A 198 -1.85 -21.27 -16.83
C ASP A 198 -0.42 -21.15 -16.26
N ALA A 199 0.37 -20.21 -16.76
CA ALA A 199 1.72 -19.94 -16.25
C ALA A 199 1.74 -19.51 -14.77
N PHE A 200 0.77 -18.69 -14.35
CA PHE A 200 0.64 -18.30 -12.95
C PHE A 200 0.27 -19.50 -12.07
N LEU A 201 -0.62 -20.39 -12.53
CA LEU A 201 -0.98 -21.60 -11.80
C LEU A 201 0.20 -22.56 -11.67
N GLU A 202 0.99 -22.76 -12.73
CA GLU A 202 2.22 -23.55 -12.68
C GLU A 202 3.20 -23.01 -11.65
N GLU A 203 3.42 -21.69 -11.63
CA GLU A 203 4.28 -21.04 -10.64
C GLU A 203 3.79 -21.30 -9.20
N VAL A 204 2.49 -21.14 -8.94
CA VAL A 204 1.89 -21.41 -7.62
C VAL A 204 2.06 -22.88 -7.21
N MET A 205 1.92 -23.81 -8.16
CA MET A 205 2.06 -25.24 -7.90
C MET A 205 3.51 -25.65 -7.63
N ASN A 206 4.48 -25.01 -8.29
CA ASN A 206 5.90 -25.29 -8.09
C ASN A 206 6.44 -24.76 -6.76
N GLN A 207 5.82 -23.73 -6.17
CA GLN A 207 6.17 -23.22 -4.84
C GLN A 207 5.65 -24.09 -3.68
N LYS A 208 4.80 -25.09 -3.96
CA LYS A 208 4.31 -26.05 -2.96
C LYS A 208 5.19 -27.29 -2.79
N LYS A 209 6.21 -27.46 -3.64
CA LYS A 209 7.23 -28.50 -3.54
C LYS A 209 8.44 -27.96 -2.80
#